data_AF-A0A2M8N3I0-F1
#
_entry.id   AF-A0A2M8N3I0-F1
#
_cell.length_a   1.000
_cell.length_b   1.000
_cell.length_c   1.000
_cell.angle_alpha   90.00
_cell.angle_beta   90.00
_cell.angle_gamma   90.00
#
_symmetry.space_group_name_H-M   'P 1'
#
loop_
_entity.id
_entity.type
_entity.pdbx_description
1 polymer ?
#
loop_
_entity_poly.entity_id
_entity_poly.type
_entity_poly.pdbx_seq_one_letter_code
_entity_poly.pdbx_strand_id
1 'polypeptide(L)'
;MRNQLRLEANADTSLFIANGGEVIYTSPETGRTGAVILGSYADFIPGSGTTTTTVTGEHSYLEINGRLELGFGNALSDDMTISEGARVVVQEPDDFEARVDASFDPTEASRGGVSLGGFDTFAPGQALDTLTITGVGSELVYSSNFFTNSGNNRILVIDGGVIRQNEVGDVDAVAAFLGINPDDLGAFSLGSGVGESSLLVDGPGSAVSVTRNIQIGYGEALIGYENPEEYAGPIFGPTSAQATVVNGGLMSTTKDVVVSKSGEPGTGYLTVGSGGRVEASRLILNDGGVLSGNGGTIVGDVILDGGMISPGASPGSMTIDGDLEVFGGSLFFEVGGGGAGMFDQLFVTGDLLAMQGLSITLSLIDGFLPERGTVFDFLKVSGSASIFDTPELISVSFLGINGSEFALGVTNNGFSGTYVGENPVSPVPLPSGLLLLVTAFGVMGLLSGRRKATVAV
;
A
#
# COMPACT_ATOMS: atom_id res chain seq x y z
N MET A 1 -15.04 26.39 27.75
CA MET A 1 -13.62 26.16 28.07
C MET A 1 -13.38 24.68 27.81
N ARG A 2 -12.50 24.34 26.85
CA ARG A 2 -12.15 22.95 26.56
C ARG A 2 -11.12 22.52 27.62
N ASN A 3 -11.34 21.40 28.29
CA ASN A 3 -10.34 20.83 29.20
C ASN A 3 -9.31 20.10 28.34
N GLN A 4 -8.20 20.76 28.06
CA GLN A 4 -7.09 20.22 27.28
C GLN A 4 -5.84 20.28 28.14
N LEU A 5 -5.16 19.14 28.31
CA LEU A 5 -3.75 19.18 28.70
C LEU A 5 -2.99 19.50 27.43
N ARG A 6 -2.54 20.74 27.38
CA ARG A 6 -1.86 21.27 26.22
C ARG A 6 -0.41 21.52 26.57
N LEU A 7 0.47 20.81 25.90
CA LEU A 7 1.89 21.10 25.90
C LEU A 7 2.13 22.04 24.72
N GLU A 8 1.81 23.32 24.94
CA GLU A 8 2.09 24.38 23.96
C GLU A 8 3.51 24.89 24.17
N ALA A 9 4.24 25.09 23.08
CA ALA A 9 5.34 26.03 23.12
C ALA A 9 5.52 26.78 21.81
N ASN A 10 6.05 27.99 21.98
CA ASN A 10 6.63 28.81 20.93
C ASN A 10 8.12 28.43 20.68
N ALA A 11 8.55 27.25 21.14
CA ALA A 11 9.91 26.71 21.14
C ALA A 11 9.86 25.17 21.24
N ASP A 12 11.00 24.48 21.15
CA ASP A 12 11.03 23.02 21.27
C ASP A 12 10.50 22.54 22.64
N THR A 13 9.54 21.61 22.62
CA THR A 13 8.95 21.03 23.83
C THR A 13 9.22 19.55 23.90
N SER A 14 9.50 19.06 25.11
CA SER A 14 9.66 17.63 25.37
C SER A 14 8.80 17.17 26.54
N LEU A 15 8.09 16.05 26.35
CA LEU A 15 7.51 15.24 27.43
C LEU A 15 8.31 13.94 27.53
N PHE A 16 8.91 13.70 28.70
CA PHE A 16 9.72 12.50 28.94
C PHE A 16 9.13 11.70 30.11
N ILE A 17 8.68 10.48 29.83
CA ILE A 17 8.16 9.52 30.81
C ILE A 17 9.09 8.32 30.79
N ALA A 18 9.77 8.05 31.91
CA ALA A 18 10.73 6.96 31.99
C ALA A 18 10.84 6.33 33.37
N ASN A 19 11.50 5.18 33.45
CA ASN A 19 11.81 4.46 34.69
C ASN A 19 10.56 4.10 35.52
N GLY A 20 9.50 3.61 34.86
CA GLY A 20 8.22 3.30 35.52
C GLY A 20 7.41 4.55 35.85
N GLY A 21 7.68 5.67 35.17
CA GLY A 21 6.88 6.88 35.28
C GLY A 21 5.46 6.67 34.76
N GLU A 22 4.49 7.29 35.44
CA GLU A 22 3.08 7.17 35.11
C GLU A 22 2.47 8.56 34.91
N VAL A 23 1.81 8.78 33.77
CA VAL A 23 1.01 9.98 33.51
C VAL A 23 -0.39 9.55 33.11
N ILE A 24 -1.38 9.92 33.91
CA ILE A 24 -2.79 9.70 33.60
C ILE A 24 -3.44 11.05 33.37
N TYR A 25 -3.93 11.27 32.15
CA TYR A 25 -4.76 12.42 31.82
C TYR A 25 -6.23 12.00 31.77
N THR A 26 -7.03 12.53 32.71
CA THR A 26 -8.48 12.37 32.72
C THR A 26 -9.16 13.73 32.62
N SER A 27 -9.99 13.92 31.59
CA SER A 27 -10.82 15.12 31.47
C SER A 27 -11.84 15.17 32.62
N PRO A 28 -11.88 16.23 33.44
CA PRO A 28 -12.76 16.30 34.61
C PRO A 28 -14.23 16.59 34.28
N GLU A 29 -14.59 16.87 33.02
CA GLU A 29 -15.97 17.19 32.61
C GLU A 29 -16.63 16.01 31.89
N THR A 30 -17.65 15.41 32.52
CA THR A 30 -18.60 14.47 31.88
C THR A 30 -19.22 15.17 30.66
N GLY A 31 -18.88 14.72 29.45
CA GLY A 31 -19.48 15.19 28.21
C GLY A 31 -18.61 16.08 27.32
N ARG A 32 -17.43 16.57 27.74
CA ARG A 32 -16.50 17.31 26.87
C ARG A 32 -15.24 16.51 26.54
N THR A 33 -14.83 16.56 25.26
CA THR A 33 -13.62 15.92 24.75
C THR A 33 -12.39 16.44 25.49
N GLY A 34 -11.79 15.59 26.33
CA GLY A 34 -10.39 15.76 26.71
C GLY A 34 -9.52 15.48 25.50
N ALA A 35 -8.61 16.39 25.17
CA ALA A 35 -7.57 16.09 24.19
C ALA A 35 -6.21 16.35 24.85
N VAL A 36 -5.28 15.43 24.65
CA VAL A 36 -3.86 15.69 24.82
C VAL A 36 -3.34 16.07 23.46
N ILE A 37 -3.05 17.36 23.32
CA ILE A 37 -2.52 17.93 22.09
C ILE A 37 -1.03 18.15 22.32
N LEU A 38 -0.22 17.46 21.52
CA LEU A 38 1.22 17.61 21.45
C LEU A 38 1.50 18.31 20.13
N GLY A 39 1.79 19.61 20.20
CA GLY A 39 2.02 20.42 19.01
C GLY A 39 2.14 21.91 19.32
N SER A 40 2.71 22.67 18.38
CA SER A 40 2.86 24.11 18.50
C SER A 40 1.62 24.86 17.99
N TYR A 41 0.88 25.50 18.89
CA TYR A 41 -0.22 26.39 18.52
C TYR A 41 0.26 27.83 18.37
N ALA A 42 0.88 28.13 17.23
CA ALA A 42 1.18 29.52 16.88
C ALA A 42 0.05 30.03 15.99
N ASP A 43 -0.91 30.75 16.58
CA ASP A 43 -2.08 31.29 15.87
C ASP A 43 -1.72 32.06 14.59
N PHE A 44 -0.53 32.66 14.45
CA PHE A 44 -0.17 33.42 13.24
C PHE A 44 1.34 33.57 12.95
N ILE A 45 2.21 32.76 13.56
CA ILE A 45 3.67 32.84 13.30
C ILE A 45 4.15 31.51 12.69
N PRO A 46 4.38 31.46 11.37
CA PRO A 46 4.99 30.31 10.72
C PRO A 46 6.38 30.03 11.32
N GLY A 47 6.58 28.78 11.77
CA GLY A 47 7.89 28.15 11.84
C GLY A 47 8.76 28.41 13.07
N SER A 48 8.45 27.83 14.24
CA SER A 48 9.51 27.28 15.10
C SER A 48 8.94 26.51 16.29
N GLY A 49 8.99 25.19 16.19
CA GLY A 49 8.82 24.29 17.31
C GLY A 49 8.82 22.85 16.80
N THR A 50 9.62 22.01 17.45
CA THR A 50 9.45 20.56 17.42
C THR A 50 8.87 20.11 18.76
N THR A 51 7.82 19.30 18.74
CA THR A 51 7.33 18.65 19.96
C THR A 51 7.84 17.22 19.97
N THR A 52 8.50 16.81 21.04
CA THR A 52 8.97 15.44 21.21
C THR A 52 8.31 14.82 22.43
N THR A 53 7.73 13.64 22.28
CA THR A 53 7.22 12.86 23.41
C THR A 53 7.92 11.53 23.44
N THR A 54 8.50 11.17 24.57
CA THR A 54 9.18 9.89 24.74
C THR A 54 8.61 9.20 25.97
N VAL A 55 8.07 8.00 25.76
CA VAL A 55 7.62 7.08 26.81
C VAL A 55 8.51 5.85 26.71
N THR A 56 9.41 5.64 27.69
CA THR A 56 10.43 4.58 27.60
C THR A 56 10.63 3.82 28.90
N GLY A 57 10.99 2.56 28.78
CA GLY A 57 11.33 1.68 29.89
C GLY A 57 10.14 0.87 30.37
N GLU A 58 10.43 -0.33 30.89
CA GLU A 58 9.41 -1.23 31.40
C GLU A 58 8.57 -0.53 32.46
N HIS A 59 7.25 -0.77 32.41
CA HIS A 59 6.26 -0.17 33.29
C HIS A 59 6.04 1.35 33.13
N SER A 60 6.72 2.04 32.21
CA SER A 60 6.38 3.42 31.89
C SER A 60 5.04 3.48 31.17
N TYR A 61 4.17 4.37 31.63
CA TYR A 61 2.75 4.36 31.26
C TYR A 61 2.22 5.77 31.00
N LEU A 62 1.56 5.95 29.86
CA LEU A 62 0.80 7.16 29.53
C LEU A 62 -0.64 6.77 29.20
N GLU A 63 -1.60 7.22 30.01
CA GLU A 63 -3.03 7.00 29.77
C GLU A 63 -3.73 8.32 29.44
N ILE A 64 -4.53 8.29 28.38
CA ILE A 64 -5.27 9.42 27.86
C ILE A 64 -6.74 9.02 27.74
N ASN A 65 -7.57 9.54 28.65
CA ASN A 65 -9.01 9.39 28.61
C ASN A 65 -9.60 10.50 27.72
N GLY A 66 -9.56 10.29 26.41
CA GLY A 66 -9.84 11.31 25.41
C GLY A 66 -9.16 11.04 24.08
N ARG A 67 -8.71 12.09 23.41
CA ARG A 67 -8.01 12.03 22.12
C ARG A 67 -6.53 12.34 22.29
N LEU A 68 -5.68 11.65 21.54
CA LEU A 68 -4.28 12.00 21.33
C LEU A 68 -4.11 12.63 19.95
N GLU A 69 -3.54 13.83 19.90
CA GLU A 69 -3.25 14.55 18.66
C GLU A 69 -1.77 14.96 18.63
N LEU A 70 -1.05 14.47 17.62
CA LEU A 70 0.30 14.89 17.24
C LEU A 70 0.15 15.75 15.97
N GLY A 71 0.80 16.92 15.89
CA GLY A 71 0.77 17.73 14.66
C GLY A 71 -0.17 18.92 14.65
N PHE A 72 -0.69 19.37 15.79
CA PHE A 72 -1.67 20.48 15.78
C PHE A 72 -0.98 21.85 15.59
N GLY A 73 -1.21 22.46 14.42
CA GLY A 73 -0.78 23.82 14.09
C GLY A 73 0.31 23.86 13.02
N ASN A 74 1.12 24.94 13.00
CA ASN A 74 2.19 25.16 12.03
C ASN A 74 3.54 24.59 12.49
N ALA A 75 3.53 23.47 13.23
CA ALA A 75 4.74 22.83 13.72
C ALA A 75 5.58 22.30 12.56
N LEU A 76 6.91 22.22 12.74
CA LEU A 76 7.78 21.63 11.72
C LEU A 76 7.74 20.09 11.77
N SER A 77 7.55 19.53 12.97
CA SER A 77 7.52 18.09 13.23
C SER A 77 7.09 17.86 14.68
N ASP A 78 6.14 16.95 14.88
CA ASP A 78 5.78 16.41 16.19
C ASP A 78 6.08 14.91 16.24
N ASP A 79 7.03 14.53 17.09
CA ASP A 79 7.53 13.16 17.19
C ASP A 79 7.10 12.52 18.52
N MET A 80 6.62 11.28 18.45
CA MET A 80 6.37 10.43 19.61
C MET A 80 7.17 9.12 19.50
N THR A 81 7.86 8.74 20.56
CA THR A 81 8.56 7.46 20.69
C THR A 81 8.05 6.67 21.89
N ILE A 82 7.68 5.42 21.66
CA ILE A 82 7.30 4.43 22.69
C ILE A 82 8.31 3.30 22.62
N SER A 83 9.09 3.09 23.69
CA SER A 83 10.23 2.17 23.65
C SER A 83 10.46 1.36 24.92
N GLU A 84 11.26 0.30 24.81
CA GLU A 84 11.77 -0.50 25.93
C GLU A 84 10.67 -1.05 26.86
N GLY A 85 9.53 -1.49 26.30
CA GLY A 85 8.43 -2.06 27.09
C GLY A 85 7.44 -1.02 27.66
N ALA A 86 7.52 0.23 27.21
CA ALA A 86 6.59 1.28 27.60
C ALA A 86 5.20 1.11 26.96
N ARG A 87 4.18 1.64 27.60
CA ARG A 87 2.80 1.51 27.15
C ARG A 87 2.07 2.84 27.12
N VAL A 88 1.38 3.10 26.00
CA VAL A 88 0.50 4.25 25.84
C VAL A 88 -0.91 3.75 25.58
N VAL A 89 -1.89 4.27 26.31
CA VAL A 89 -3.30 3.90 26.18
C VAL A 89 -4.11 5.16 25.90
N VAL A 90 -4.88 5.15 24.83
CA VAL A 90 -5.81 6.21 24.44
C VAL A 90 -7.20 5.62 24.40
N GLN A 91 -8.05 5.98 25.35
CA GLN A 91 -9.36 5.33 25.49
C GLN A 91 -10.49 6.35 25.57
N GLU A 92 -11.67 5.92 25.12
CA GLU A 92 -12.91 6.66 25.35
C GLU A 92 -13.25 6.68 26.84
N PRO A 93 -13.82 7.78 27.37
CA PRO A 93 -14.31 7.79 28.74
C PRO A 93 -15.51 6.83 28.91
N ASP A 94 -15.51 6.01 29.96
CA ASP A 94 -16.54 4.98 30.26
C ASP A 94 -18.00 5.50 30.27
N ASP A 95 -18.22 6.78 30.55
CA ASP A 95 -19.55 7.39 30.74
C ASP A 95 -20.08 8.14 29.50
N PHE A 96 -19.59 7.84 28.29
CA PHE A 96 -20.02 8.57 27.10
C PHE A 96 -21.32 8.00 26.49
N GLU A 97 -22.43 8.70 26.70
CA GLU A 97 -23.62 8.58 25.85
C GLU A 97 -23.52 9.56 24.68
N ALA A 98 -23.43 9.05 23.45
CA ALA A 98 -23.46 9.87 22.24
C ALA A 98 -24.79 10.63 22.15
N ARG A 99 -24.78 11.91 22.53
CA ARG A 99 -25.93 12.80 22.29
C ARG A 99 -25.91 13.25 20.83
N VAL A 100 -26.76 12.64 20.02
CA VAL A 100 -27.04 13.09 18.65
C VAL A 100 -27.83 14.39 18.73
N ASP A 101 -27.12 15.52 18.83
CA ASP A 101 -27.70 16.86 18.62
C ASP A 101 -27.29 17.35 17.23
N ALA A 102 -28.17 18.07 16.53
CA ALA A 102 -28.03 18.38 15.09
C ALA A 102 -26.91 19.39 14.74
N SER A 103 -26.09 19.80 15.71
CA SER A 103 -24.93 20.70 15.55
C SER A 103 -23.61 19.97 15.83
N PHE A 104 -23.47 18.77 15.28
CA PHE A 104 -22.35 17.87 15.53
C PHE A 104 -21.05 18.44 14.96
N ASP A 105 -20.08 18.70 15.84
CA ASP A 105 -18.70 19.07 15.46
C ASP A 105 -17.95 17.77 15.12
N PRO A 106 -17.45 17.58 13.88
CA PRO A 106 -16.75 16.35 13.49
C PRO A 106 -15.50 16.08 14.33
N THR A 107 -14.98 17.06 15.09
CA THR A 107 -13.92 16.82 16.07
C THR A 107 -14.37 16.01 17.29
N GLU A 108 -15.68 15.89 17.55
CA GLU A 108 -16.22 15.03 18.61
C GLU A 108 -16.32 13.54 18.22
N ALA A 109 -16.19 13.22 16.92
CA ALA A 109 -16.21 11.86 16.37
C ALA A 109 -14.95 11.02 16.67
N SER A 110 -13.93 11.60 17.29
CA SER A 110 -12.59 11.00 17.43
C SER A 110 -12.16 10.79 18.89
N ARG A 111 -13.11 10.69 19.82
CA ARG A 111 -12.81 10.38 21.24
C ARG A 111 -12.18 8.98 21.32
N GLY A 112 -11.17 8.78 22.16
CA GLY A 112 -10.39 7.52 22.19
C GLY A 112 -9.54 7.26 20.94
N GLY A 113 -9.46 8.24 20.04
CA GLY A 113 -8.72 8.14 18.79
C GLY A 113 -7.32 8.75 18.88
N VAL A 114 -6.48 8.34 17.93
CA VAL A 114 -5.14 8.89 17.70
C VAL A 114 -5.13 9.57 16.35
N SER A 115 -4.54 10.76 16.31
CA SER A 115 -4.44 11.57 15.10
C SER A 115 -3.00 12.04 14.93
N LEU A 116 -2.44 11.80 13.74
CA LEU A 116 -1.17 12.37 13.30
C LEU A 116 -1.44 13.43 12.23
N GLY A 117 -0.77 14.57 12.30
CA GLY A 117 -1.02 15.69 11.40
C GLY A 117 -2.21 16.55 11.80
N GLY A 118 -2.07 17.85 11.57
CA GLY A 118 -3.12 18.84 11.78
C GLY A 118 -4.26 18.73 10.76
N PHE A 119 -5.45 19.14 11.17
CA PHE A 119 -6.62 19.30 10.29
C PHE A 119 -6.59 20.60 9.48
N ASP A 120 -5.70 21.54 9.80
CA ASP A 120 -5.68 22.86 9.17
C ASP A 120 -5.11 22.79 7.76
N THR A 121 -6.00 22.98 6.79
CA THR A 121 -5.79 22.85 5.33
C THR A 121 -4.94 23.95 4.69
N PHE A 122 -4.42 24.90 5.48
CA PHE A 122 -4.03 26.22 4.94
C PHE A 122 -2.57 26.40 4.54
N ALA A 123 -1.69 25.40 4.74
CA ALA A 123 -0.34 25.45 4.21
C ALA A 123 0.15 24.05 3.81
N PRO A 124 0.11 23.67 2.52
CA PRO A 124 0.85 22.51 2.04
C PRO A 124 2.35 22.73 2.32
N GLY A 125 2.82 22.20 3.44
CA GLY A 125 4.13 22.52 3.99
C GLY A 125 4.56 21.56 5.10
N GLN A 126 5.25 20.49 4.68
CA GLN A 126 6.43 19.86 5.34
C GLN A 126 6.33 19.31 6.76
N ALA A 127 5.23 19.47 7.52
CA ALA A 127 5.16 18.86 8.85
C ALA A 127 5.35 17.33 8.74
N LEU A 128 6.44 16.84 9.34
CA LEU A 128 6.81 15.44 9.42
C LEU A 128 6.50 14.96 10.83
N ASP A 129 5.31 14.43 11.05
CA ASP A 129 4.95 13.87 12.34
C ASP A 129 5.32 12.39 12.36
N THR A 130 6.15 11.99 13.33
CA THR A 130 6.62 10.61 13.43
C THR A 130 6.11 9.95 14.70
N LEU A 131 5.38 8.84 14.56
CA LEU A 131 5.10 7.92 15.65
C LEU A 131 6.01 6.70 15.54
N THR A 132 6.89 6.50 16.50
CA THR A 132 7.79 5.33 16.59
C THR A 132 7.43 4.47 17.79
N ILE A 133 7.23 3.18 17.56
CA ILE A 133 6.97 2.16 18.57
C ILE A 133 7.99 1.06 18.36
N THR A 134 8.92 0.92 19.29
CA THR A 134 10.09 0.05 19.12
C THR A 134 10.38 -0.78 20.37
N GLY A 135 10.90 -1.99 20.19
CA GLY A 135 11.27 -2.88 21.28
C GLY A 135 10.11 -3.73 21.78
N VAL A 136 10.43 -4.96 22.15
CA VAL A 136 9.49 -5.95 22.66
C VAL A 136 8.75 -5.40 23.89
N GLY A 137 7.42 -5.53 23.86
CA GLY A 137 6.54 -5.09 24.95
C GLY A 137 6.12 -3.63 24.86
N SER A 138 6.70 -2.84 23.94
CA SER A 138 6.25 -1.48 23.68
C SER A 138 4.92 -1.50 22.95
N GLU A 139 3.93 -0.78 23.46
CA GLU A 139 2.55 -0.87 22.95
C GLU A 139 1.85 0.49 22.92
N LEU A 140 1.19 0.80 21.80
CA LEU A 140 0.13 1.81 21.71
C LEU A 140 -1.22 1.09 21.62
N VAL A 141 -2.09 1.36 22.58
CA VAL A 141 -3.47 0.87 22.60
C VAL A 141 -4.43 2.02 22.37
N TYR A 142 -5.40 1.85 21.47
CA TYR A 142 -6.45 2.84 21.25
C TYR A 142 -7.85 2.19 21.16
N SER A 143 -8.92 2.94 21.43
CA SER A 143 -10.30 2.41 21.48
C SER A 143 -11.23 2.93 20.37
N SER A 144 -10.80 3.91 19.59
CA SER A 144 -11.61 4.46 18.51
C SER A 144 -10.82 4.39 17.21
N ASN A 145 -10.68 5.51 16.51
CA ASN A 145 -10.02 5.54 15.22
C ASN A 145 -8.57 6.04 15.31
N PHE A 146 -7.73 5.54 14.41
CA PHE A 146 -6.39 6.06 14.14
C PHE A 146 -6.39 6.69 12.76
N PHE A 147 -6.02 7.97 12.65
CA PHE A 147 -5.94 8.66 11.36
C PHE A 147 -4.62 9.41 11.19
N THR A 148 -4.10 9.41 9.97
CA THR A 148 -3.06 10.35 9.54
C THR A 148 -3.68 11.39 8.62
N ASN A 149 -3.69 12.65 9.03
CA ASN A 149 -4.26 13.77 8.29
C ASN A 149 -3.27 14.30 7.25
N SER A 150 -3.39 15.60 6.94
CA SER A 150 -2.45 16.31 6.09
C SER A 150 -1.01 16.26 6.62
N GLY A 151 -0.04 16.38 5.71
CA GLY A 151 1.39 16.28 6.02
C GLY A 151 2.02 14.95 5.60
N ASN A 152 3.33 14.82 5.81
CA ASN A 152 4.00 13.54 5.55
C ASN A 152 4.20 12.77 6.86
N ASN A 153 3.12 12.15 7.31
CA ASN A 153 3.08 11.40 8.55
C ASN A 153 3.84 10.07 8.40
N ARG A 154 4.59 9.68 9.43
CA ARG A 154 5.32 8.41 9.44
C ARG A 154 5.05 7.62 10.71
N ILE A 155 4.63 6.38 10.54
CA ILE A 155 4.41 5.43 11.62
C ILE A 155 5.43 4.31 11.48
N LEU A 156 6.22 4.09 12.52
CA LEU A 156 7.24 3.06 12.61
C LEU A 156 6.90 2.10 13.73
N VAL A 157 6.58 0.86 13.37
CA VAL A 157 6.33 -0.25 14.31
C VAL A 157 7.42 -1.28 14.07
N ILE A 158 8.47 -1.23 14.89
CA ILE A 158 9.73 -1.95 14.63
C ILE A 158 10.20 -2.72 15.87
N ASP A 159 11.09 -3.70 15.69
CA ASP A 159 11.77 -4.42 16.77
C ASP A 159 10.85 -4.98 17.88
N GLY A 160 9.63 -5.40 17.53
CA GLY A 160 8.66 -5.97 18.48
C GLY A 160 7.65 -4.98 19.06
N GLY A 161 7.59 -3.73 18.56
CA GLY A 161 6.57 -2.75 18.92
C GLY A 161 5.17 -3.15 18.43
N VAL A 162 4.13 -2.71 19.13
CA VAL A 162 2.74 -3.08 18.81
C VAL A 162 1.81 -1.88 18.79
N ILE A 163 0.97 -1.77 17.76
CA ILE A 163 -0.25 -0.97 17.75
C ILE A 163 -1.45 -1.91 17.87
N ARG A 164 -2.34 -1.66 18.83
CA ARG A 164 -3.55 -2.45 19.04
C ARG A 164 -4.78 -1.57 19.22
N GLN A 165 -5.84 -1.88 18.48
CA GLN A 165 -7.17 -1.39 18.80
C GLN A 165 -7.83 -2.37 19.79
N ASN A 166 -8.27 -1.89 20.96
CA ASN A 166 -8.73 -2.76 22.05
C ASN A 166 -10.21 -3.18 21.90
N GLU A 167 -11.09 -2.21 21.75
CA GLU A 167 -12.53 -2.39 21.54
C GLU A 167 -13.02 -1.18 20.77
N VAL A 168 -14.04 -1.33 19.93
CA VAL A 168 -14.60 -0.19 19.22
C VAL A 168 -15.64 0.46 20.11
N GLY A 169 -15.43 1.74 20.45
CA GLY A 169 -16.50 2.63 20.86
C GLY A 169 -17.63 2.67 19.81
N ASP A 170 -18.78 3.25 20.15
CA ASP A 170 -19.97 3.29 19.29
C ASP A 170 -19.76 4.26 18.09
N VAL A 171 -19.03 3.82 17.06
CA VAL A 171 -18.72 4.60 15.84
C VAL A 171 -19.96 4.83 14.96
N ASP A 172 -21.08 4.20 15.29
CA ASP A 172 -22.35 4.32 14.54
C ASP A 172 -22.84 5.77 14.48
N ALA A 173 -22.53 6.60 15.49
CA ALA A 173 -22.89 8.02 15.50
C ALA A 173 -22.15 8.85 14.43
N VAL A 174 -20.88 8.53 14.15
CA VAL A 174 -20.05 9.25 13.17
C VAL A 174 -20.49 8.93 11.75
N ALA A 175 -20.73 7.64 11.50
CA ALA A 175 -21.17 7.16 10.21
C ALA A 175 -22.56 7.66 9.83
N ALA A 176 -23.49 7.67 10.80
CA ALA A 176 -24.83 8.22 10.63
C ALA A 176 -24.81 9.72 10.28
N PHE A 177 -23.84 10.48 10.81
CA PHE A 177 -23.68 11.91 10.51
C PHE A 177 -23.12 12.14 9.10
N LEU A 178 -22.12 11.36 8.68
CA LEU A 178 -21.50 11.51 7.36
C LEU A 178 -22.31 10.86 6.23
N GLY A 179 -23.37 10.11 6.54
CA GLY A 179 -24.12 9.33 5.56
C GLY A 179 -23.28 8.21 4.94
N ILE A 180 -22.20 7.82 5.62
CA ILE A 180 -21.28 6.75 5.23
C ILE A 180 -21.72 5.51 5.99
N ASN A 181 -21.57 4.32 5.39
CA ASN A 181 -21.82 3.10 6.13
C ASN A 181 -20.80 3.01 7.29
N PRO A 182 -21.21 2.80 8.55
CA PRO A 182 -20.26 2.63 9.66
C PRO A 182 -19.25 1.51 9.44
N ASP A 183 -19.60 0.53 8.61
CA ASP A 183 -18.70 -0.53 8.17
C ASP A 183 -17.59 -0.04 7.21
N ASP A 184 -17.76 1.11 6.58
CA ASP A 184 -16.79 1.71 5.64
C ASP A 184 -15.81 2.65 6.34
N LEU A 185 -16.04 3.04 7.60
CA LEU A 185 -15.09 3.85 8.36
C LEU A 185 -13.91 2.98 8.84
N GLY A 186 -12.71 3.30 8.36
CA GLY A 186 -11.47 2.66 8.80
C GLY A 186 -11.19 2.92 10.28
N ALA A 187 -10.96 1.86 11.06
CA ALA A 187 -10.39 1.99 12.40
C ALA A 187 -8.94 2.50 12.36
N PHE A 188 -8.29 2.35 11.21
CA PHE A 188 -6.94 2.81 10.95
C PHE A 188 -6.84 3.27 9.51
N SER A 189 -6.66 4.57 9.28
CA SER A 189 -6.55 5.14 7.93
C SER A 189 -5.25 5.88 7.74
N LEU A 190 -4.59 5.58 6.62
CA LEU A 190 -3.39 6.24 6.14
C LEU A 190 -3.72 7.12 4.94
N GLY A 191 -3.32 8.39 5.01
CA GLY A 191 -3.49 9.37 3.95
C GLY A 191 -4.87 10.02 3.88
N SER A 192 -5.51 10.35 5.01
CA SER A 192 -6.73 11.16 5.00
C SER A 192 -6.39 12.65 4.85
N GLY A 193 -5.88 13.08 3.69
CA GLY A 193 -5.56 14.48 3.42
C GLY A 193 -4.46 14.70 2.39
N VAL A 194 -4.01 15.96 2.25
CA VAL A 194 -2.89 16.32 1.37
C VAL A 194 -1.55 15.88 1.97
N GLY A 195 -0.77 15.09 1.25
CA GLY A 195 0.56 14.63 1.68
C GLY A 195 0.79 13.13 1.50
N GLU A 196 1.96 12.66 1.93
CA GLU A 196 2.34 11.24 1.87
C GLU A 196 2.38 10.64 3.28
N SER A 197 1.39 9.82 3.62
CA SER A 197 1.43 9.08 4.89
C SER A 197 2.07 7.72 4.72
N SER A 198 2.90 7.31 5.67
CA SER A 198 3.62 6.04 5.61
C SER A 198 3.51 5.23 6.90
N LEU A 199 3.31 3.93 6.75
CA LEU A 199 3.39 2.93 7.82
C LEU A 199 4.48 1.92 7.48
N LEU A 200 5.38 1.65 8.42
CA LEU A 200 6.32 0.53 8.36
C LEU A 200 6.08 -0.39 9.56
N VAL A 201 5.81 -1.67 9.28
CA VAL A 201 5.77 -2.75 10.26
C VAL A 201 6.92 -3.71 9.94
N ASP A 202 7.99 -3.64 10.72
CA ASP A 202 9.25 -4.32 10.41
C ASP A 202 9.74 -5.18 11.59
N GLY A 203 10.03 -6.43 11.29
CA GLY A 203 10.70 -7.35 12.21
C GLY A 203 9.75 -8.26 13.00
N PRO A 204 10.26 -9.39 13.52
CA PRO A 204 9.45 -10.34 14.28
C PRO A 204 8.83 -9.72 15.54
N GLY A 205 7.53 -9.97 15.75
CA GLY A 205 6.79 -9.43 16.89
C GLY A 205 6.27 -8.02 16.70
N SER A 206 6.73 -7.29 15.67
CA SER A 206 6.17 -6.00 15.30
C SER A 206 4.77 -6.18 14.70
N ALA A 207 3.77 -5.49 15.24
CA ALA A 207 2.39 -5.71 14.82
C ALA A 207 1.51 -4.46 14.81
N VAL A 208 0.64 -4.36 13.81
CA VAL A 208 -0.55 -3.49 13.81
C VAL A 208 -1.77 -4.40 13.81
N SER A 209 -2.63 -4.29 14.81
CA SER A 209 -3.84 -5.11 14.93
C SER A 209 -5.06 -4.25 15.24
N VAL A 210 -6.06 -4.33 14.36
CA VAL A 210 -7.28 -3.53 14.47
C VAL A 210 -8.52 -4.41 14.34
N THR A 211 -9.66 -3.91 14.80
CA THR A 211 -10.92 -4.68 14.82
C THR A 211 -11.91 -4.25 13.73
N ARG A 212 -11.51 -3.30 12.87
CA ARG A 212 -12.26 -2.84 11.70
C ARG A 212 -11.34 -2.60 10.52
N ASN A 213 -11.81 -1.93 9.47
CA ASN A 213 -11.02 -1.78 8.26
C ASN A 213 -9.70 -1.04 8.50
N ILE A 214 -8.68 -1.47 7.75
CA ILE A 214 -7.46 -0.70 7.52
C ILE A 214 -7.60 -0.06 6.15
N GLN A 215 -7.35 1.25 6.05
CA GLN A 215 -7.44 2.01 4.82
C GLN A 215 -6.09 2.63 4.47
N ILE A 216 -5.65 2.48 3.22
CA ILE A 216 -4.36 2.96 2.74
C ILE A 216 -4.56 3.78 1.47
N GLY A 217 -4.27 5.08 1.54
CA GLY A 217 -4.47 6.00 0.41
C GLY A 217 -5.96 6.31 0.21
N TYR A 218 -6.72 6.30 1.30
CA TYR A 218 -8.16 6.50 1.27
C TYR A 218 -8.48 7.97 1.56
N GLY A 219 -8.62 8.75 0.49
CA GLY A 219 -9.07 10.14 0.58
C GLY A 219 -10.58 10.20 0.73
N GLU A 220 -11.08 10.44 1.94
CA GLU A 220 -12.43 10.99 2.08
C GLU A 220 -12.37 12.50 1.91
N ALA A 221 -13.21 13.03 1.02
CA ALA A 221 -13.61 14.41 1.12
C ALA A 221 -14.43 14.54 2.41
N LEU A 222 -13.84 15.07 3.48
CA LEU A 222 -14.59 15.43 4.68
C LEU A 222 -15.51 16.60 4.32
N ILE A 223 -16.76 16.32 3.91
CA ILE A 223 -17.77 17.34 3.59
C ILE A 223 -18.40 17.79 4.92
N GLY A 224 -17.72 18.69 5.63
CA GLY A 224 -18.09 19.08 6.99
C GLY A 224 -18.27 20.58 7.25
N TYR A 225 -18.21 21.44 6.23
CA TYR A 225 -18.42 22.88 6.45
C TYR A 225 -19.85 23.30 6.12
N GLU A 226 -20.50 23.99 7.07
CA GLU A 226 -21.89 24.48 7.01
C GLU A 226 -22.18 25.45 5.84
N ASN A 227 -21.20 25.76 4.99
CA ASN A 227 -21.32 26.68 3.88
C ASN A 227 -20.71 26.12 2.57
N PRO A 228 -21.34 25.09 1.95
CA PRO A 228 -20.83 24.46 0.72
C PRO A 228 -20.75 25.41 -0.48
N GLU A 229 -21.45 26.55 -0.45
CA GLU A 229 -21.40 27.56 -1.51
C GLU A 229 -20.12 28.43 -1.50
N GLU A 230 -19.36 28.45 -0.39
CA GLU A 230 -18.18 29.31 -0.24
C GLU A 230 -16.86 28.60 -0.60
N TYR A 231 -16.89 27.26 -0.72
CA TYR A 231 -15.74 26.42 -1.09
C TYR A 231 -16.03 25.62 -2.37
N ALA A 232 -15.91 26.27 -3.53
CA ALA A 232 -16.20 25.69 -4.84
C ALA A 232 -15.05 24.82 -5.42
N GLY A 233 -14.35 24.06 -4.59
CA GLY A 233 -13.31 23.11 -5.04
C GLY A 233 -13.21 21.91 -4.11
N PRO A 234 -12.77 20.73 -4.61
CA PRO A 234 -12.43 19.62 -3.73
C PRO A 234 -11.36 20.10 -2.75
N ILE A 235 -11.70 20.17 -1.47
CA ILE A 235 -10.85 20.71 -0.41
C ILE A 235 -9.65 19.77 -0.14
N PHE A 236 -9.69 18.54 -0.66
CA PHE A 236 -8.63 17.55 -0.53
C PHE A 236 -8.08 17.20 -1.92
N GLY A 237 -6.76 17.38 -2.09
CA GLY A 237 -6.02 16.92 -3.27
C GLY A 237 -5.85 15.40 -3.27
N PRO A 238 -5.25 14.82 -4.33
CA PRO A 238 -5.03 13.40 -4.37
C PRO A 238 -4.23 12.95 -3.15
N THR A 239 -4.73 11.92 -2.49
CA THR A 239 -4.08 11.37 -1.30
C THR A 239 -3.19 10.21 -1.72
N SER A 240 -1.97 10.19 -1.20
CA SER A 240 -1.05 9.09 -1.39
C SER A 240 -0.66 8.52 -0.03
N ALA A 241 -0.79 7.22 0.14
CA ALA A 241 -0.27 6.57 1.33
C ALA A 241 0.39 5.25 1.00
N GLN A 242 1.36 4.88 1.83
CA GLN A 242 2.10 3.64 1.73
C GLN A 242 2.09 2.90 3.06
N ALA A 243 1.84 1.59 3.01
CA ALA A 243 2.06 0.67 4.12
C ALA A 243 3.07 -0.39 3.68
N THR A 244 4.07 -0.66 4.51
CA THR A 244 5.09 -1.67 4.28
C THR A 244 5.13 -2.65 5.45
N VAL A 245 4.96 -3.94 5.17
CA VAL A 245 4.98 -5.03 6.15
C VAL A 245 6.07 -6.01 5.75
N VAL A 246 7.15 -6.07 6.52
CA VAL A 246 8.35 -6.83 6.15
C VAL A 246 9.04 -7.54 7.32
N ASN A 247 9.94 -8.47 6.98
CA ASN A 247 10.83 -9.18 7.93
C ASN A 247 10.09 -9.86 9.09
N GLY A 248 8.91 -10.43 8.81
CA GLY A 248 8.07 -11.08 9.82
C GLY A 248 7.14 -10.15 10.61
N GLY A 249 7.04 -8.88 10.22
CA GLY A 249 6.01 -7.97 10.71
C GLY A 249 4.59 -8.44 10.35
N LEU A 250 3.63 -8.06 11.17
CA LEU A 250 2.22 -8.46 11.03
C LEU A 250 1.30 -7.24 10.96
N MET A 251 0.49 -7.15 9.92
CA MET A 251 -0.66 -6.25 9.88
C MET A 251 -1.94 -7.08 9.88
N SER A 252 -2.84 -6.88 10.84
CA SER A 252 -4.02 -7.71 11.01
C SER A 252 -5.29 -6.90 11.24
N THR A 253 -6.39 -7.34 10.64
CA THR A 253 -7.74 -6.84 10.90
C THR A 253 -8.74 -7.99 10.90
N THR A 254 -9.81 -7.84 11.69
CA THR A 254 -10.98 -8.73 11.63
C THR A 254 -11.92 -8.42 10.46
N LYS A 255 -11.71 -7.30 9.76
CA LYS A 255 -12.50 -6.83 8.61
C LYS A 255 -11.60 -6.73 7.38
N ASP A 256 -11.75 -5.68 6.58
CA ASP A 256 -11.07 -5.57 5.30
C ASP A 256 -9.85 -4.65 5.36
N VAL A 257 -8.87 -4.91 4.49
CA VAL A 257 -7.83 -3.94 4.14
C VAL A 257 -8.22 -3.34 2.80
N VAL A 258 -8.33 -2.02 2.72
CA VAL A 258 -8.71 -1.30 1.50
C VAL A 258 -7.54 -0.43 1.05
N VAL A 259 -7.07 -0.66 -0.18
CA VAL A 259 -5.95 0.07 -0.79
C VAL A 259 -6.49 0.92 -1.94
N SER A 260 -6.36 2.24 -1.77
CA SER A 260 -7.02 3.27 -2.58
C SER A 260 -8.54 3.27 -2.45
N LYS A 261 -9.18 4.33 -2.95
CA LYS A 261 -10.63 4.50 -2.98
C LYS A 261 -11.13 4.47 -4.43
N SER A 262 -12.19 3.70 -4.68
CA SER A 262 -12.80 3.64 -6.01
C SER A 262 -13.35 5.01 -6.43
N GLY A 263 -13.02 5.45 -7.65
CA GLY A 263 -13.56 6.65 -8.28
C GLY A 263 -12.96 7.99 -7.84
N GLU A 264 -11.96 7.99 -6.96
CA GLU A 264 -11.29 9.21 -6.48
C GLU A 264 -9.82 9.22 -6.91
N PRO A 265 -9.24 10.39 -7.23
CA PRO A 265 -7.82 10.50 -7.50
C PRO A 265 -7.04 10.28 -6.20
N GLY A 266 -6.48 9.09 -6.02
CA GLY A 266 -5.65 8.73 -4.88
C GLY A 266 -4.78 7.52 -5.24
N THR A 267 -3.68 7.32 -4.52
CA THR A 267 -2.85 6.12 -4.70
C THR A 267 -2.55 5.49 -3.35
N GLY A 268 -2.92 4.23 -3.20
CA GLY A 268 -2.57 3.42 -2.05
C GLY A 268 -1.50 2.42 -2.44
N TYR A 269 -0.43 2.30 -1.65
CA TYR A 269 0.62 1.32 -1.87
C TYR A 269 0.73 0.41 -0.65
N LEU A 270 0.46 -0.87 -0.82
CA LEU A 270 0.71 -1.90 0.19
C LEU A 270 1.88 -2.77 -0.27
N THR A 271 2.98 -2.74 0.46
CA THR A 271 4.15 -3.61 0.23
C THR A 271 4.19 -4.68 1.31
N VAL A 272 4.15 -5.96 0.90
CA VAL A 272 4.24 -7.12 1.78
C VAL A 272 5.37 -8.02 1.29
N GLY A 273 6.46 -8.09 2.05
CA GLY A 273 7.67 -8.78 1.59
C GLY A 273 8.50 -9.36 2.74
N SER A 274 9.58 -10.07 2.41
CA SER A 274 10.55 -10.64 3.34
C SER A 274 9.92 -11.40 4.52
N GLY A 275 8.87 -12.19 4.28
CA GLY A 275 8.14 -12.91 5.32
C GLY A 275 7.13 -12.08 6.12
N GLY A 276 6.91 -10.82 5.75
CA GLY A 276 5.80 -10.01 6.25
C GLY A 276 4.44 -10.63 5.91
N ARG A 277 3.45 -10.39 6.79
CA ARG A 277 2.13 -11.01 6.71
C ARG A 277 1.02 -10.00 6.92
N VAL A 278 0.02 -10.03 6.04
CA VAL A 278 -1.23 -9.28 6.19
C VAL A 278 -2.37 -10.24 6.40
N GLU A 279 -3.15 -10.06 7.47
CA GLU A 279 -4.34 -10.88 7.77
C GLU A 279 -5.59 -10.00 7.74
N ALA A 280 -6.54 -10.37 6.89
CA ALA A 280 -7.81 -9.67 6.76
C ALA A 280 -8.91 -10.66 6.36
N SER A 281 -10.18 -10.25 6.49
CA SER A 281 -11.27 -10.95 5.81
C SER A 281 -11.07 -10.84 4.30
N ARG A 282 -10.87 -9.61 3.81
CA ARG A 282 -10.57 -9.32 2.41
C ARG A 282 -9.51 -8.22 2.28
N LEU A 283 -8.71 -8.29 1.23
CA LEU A 283 -7.86 -7.21 0.76
C LEU A 283 -8.43 -6.68 -0.56
N ILE A 284 -8.90 -5.43 -0.57
CA ILE A 284 -9.53 -4.79 -1.72
C ILE A 284 -8.56 -3.79 -2.34
N LEU A 285 -8.24 -4.00 -3.62
CA LEU A 285 -7.37 -3.14 -4.43
C LEU A 285 -8.22 -2.37 -5.42
N ASN A 286 -8.61 -1.16 -5.05
CA ASN A 286 -9.37 -0.26 -5.91
C ASN A 286 -8.45 0.36 -6.99
N ASP A 287 -9.04 1.14 -7.91
CA ASP A 287 -8.29 1.96 -8.86
C ASP A 287 -7.24 2.84 -8.15
N GLY A 288 -6.01 2.86 -8.68
CA GLY A 288 -4.86 3.49 -8.04
C GLY A 288 -4.24 2.73 -6.85
N GLY A 289 -4.85 1.61 -6.42
CA GLY A 289 -4.32 0.73 -5.38
C GLY A 289 -3.28 -0.24 -5.93
N VAL A 290 -2.15 -0.37 -5.23
CA VAL A 290 -1.04 -1.25 -5.62
C VAL A 290 -0.67 -2.17 -4.47
N LEU A 291 -0.71 -3.48 -4.71
CA LEU A 291 -0.11 -4.50 -3.85
C LEU A 291 1.23 -4.94 -4.44
N SER A 292 2.29 -4.90 -3.66
CA SER A 292 3.61 -5.37 -4.09
C SER A 292 4.39 -6.09 -3.00
N GLY A 293 5.52 -6.70 -3.35
CA GLY A 293 6.52 -7.18 -2.39
C GLY A 293 6.91 -8.65 -2.53
N ASN A 294 8.18 -8.93 -2.26
CA ASN A 294 8.81 -10.24 -2.49
C ASN A 294 8.89 -11.07 -1.20
N GLY A 295 8.36 -12.28 -1.22
CA GLY A 295 8.32 -13.21 -0.10
C GLY A 295 7.24 -12.90 0.94
N GLY A 296 6.23 -12.09 0.58
CA GLY A 296 5.11 -11.74 1.45
C GLY A 296 3.95 -12.73 1.40
N THR A 297 3.09 -12.71 2.42
CA THR A 297 1.85 -13.50 2.47
C THR A 297 0.65 -12.63 2.84
N ILE A 298 -0.41 -12.69 2.03
CA ILE A 298 -1.74 -12.19 2.36
C ILE A 298 -2.58 -13.39 2.82
N VAL A 299 -3.23 -13.28 3.97
CA VAL A 299 -4.17 -14.30 4.48
C VAL A 299 -5.56 -13.69 4.46
N GLY A 300 -6.44 -14.31 3.67
CA GLY A 300 -7.74 -13.74 3.30
C GLY A 300 -7.87 -13.56 1.79
N ASP A 301 -9.09 -13.28 1.34
CA ASP A 301 -9.39 -13.16 -0.08
C ASP A 301 -8.89 -11.81 -0.62
N VAL A 302 -8.41 -11.79 -1.86
CA VAL A 302 -7.97 -10.58 -2.54
C VAL A 302 -8.96 -10.22 -3.64
N ILE A 303 -9.51 -9.01 -3.56
CA ILE A 303 -10.39 -8.42 -4.58
C ILE A 303 -9.58 -7.39 -5.37
N LEU A 304 -9.32 -7.70 -6.64
CA LEU A 304 -8.70 -6.79 -7.59
C LEU A 304 -9.79 -6.02 -8.36
N ASP A 305 -10.08 -4.79 -7.93
CA ASP A 305 -11.12 -3.93 -8.50
C ASP A 305 -10.50 -2.68 -9.15
N GLY A 306 -9.76 -2.90 -10.24
CA GLY A 306 -9.07 -1.83 -10.98
C GLY A 306 -7.64 -1.55 -10.52
N GLY A 307 -7.23 -2.08 -9.35
CA GLY A 307 -5.86 -1.94 -8.84
C GLY A 307 -4.81 -2.76 -9.59
N MET A 308 -3.62 -2.87 -8.99
CA MET A 308 -2.48 -3.63 -9.51
C MET A 308 -1.86 -4.54 -8.46
N ILE A 309 -1.52 -5.78 -8.85
CA ILE A 309 -0.68 -6.68 -8.06
C ILE A 309 0.66 -6.86 -8.78
N SER A 310 1.76 -6.66 -8.06
CA SER A 310 3.13 -6.75 -8.56
C SER A 310 4.04 -7.44 -7.54
N PRO A 311 4.25 -8.77 -7.59
CA PRO A 311 5.13 -9.47 -6.65
C PRO A 311 6.50 -8.79 -6.50
N GLY A 312 7.07 -8.24 -7.58
CA GLY A 312 8.12 -7.23 -7.52
C GLY A 312 9.47 -7.68 -6.94
N ALA A 313 10.46 -6.79 -7.01
CA ALA A 313 11.87 -7.05 -6.67
C ALA A 313 12.43 -8.26 -7.43
N SER A 314 12.27 -8.24 -8.76
CA SER A 314 12.53 -9.39 -9.60
C SER A 314 13.91 -10.00 -9.38
N PRO A 315 13.96 -11.31 -9.14
CA PRO A 315 12.83 -12.24 -9.08
C PRO A 315 12.04 -12.15 -7.75
N GLY A 316 10.73 -11.90 -7.86
CA GLY A 316 9.76 -11.76 -6.78
C GLY A 316 8.89 -12.98 -6.52
N SER A 317 8.35 -13.12 -5.32
CA SER A 317 7.30 -14.11 -5.02
C SER A 317 6.25 -13.53 -4.09
N MET A 318 4.98 -13.86 -4.29
CA MET A 318 3.89 -13.44 -3.41
C MET A 318 2.90 -14.57 -3.23
N THR A 319 2.41 -14.76 -2.01
CA THR A 319 1.35 -15.73 -1.71
C THR A 319 0.07 -15.02 -1.28
N ILE A 320 -1.03 -15.39 -1.91
CA ILE A 320 -2.39 -15.14 -1.46
C ILE A 320 -2.90 -16.45 -0.89
N ASP A 321 -3.03 -16.51 0.43
CA ASP A 321 -3.63 -17.62 1.18
C ASP A 321 -5.13 -17.39 1.32
N GLY A 322 -5.83 -17.53 0.20
CA GLY A 322 -7.24 -17.21 -0.01
C GLY A 322 -7.58 -17.22 -1.50
N ASP A 323 -8.78 -16.73 -1.83
CA ASP A 323 -9.23 -16.58 -3.21
C ASP A 323 -8.69 -15.26 -3.83
N LEU A 324 -8.57 -15.22 -5.15
CA LEU A 324 -8.32 -14.01 -5.93
C LEU A 324 -9.51 -13.73 -6.84
N GLU A 325 -10.29 -12.70 -6.51
CA GLU A 325 -11.42 -12.22 -7.30
C GLU A 325 -11.02 -11.00 -8.15
N VAL A 326 -11.32 -11.03 -9.44
CA VAL A 326 -10.93 -10.01 -10.41
C VAL A 326 -12.18 -9.32 -10.98
N PHE A 327 -12.37 -8.07 -10.58
CA PHE A 327 -13.36 -7.12 -11.11
C PHE A 327 -12.73 -6.09 -12.04
N GLY A 328 -11.43 -6.15 -12.26
CA GLY A 328 -10.68 -5.27 -13.15
C GLY A 328 -9.21 -5.27 -12.76
N GLY A 329 -8.42 -4.37 -13.34
CA GLY A 329 -7.05 -4.13 -12.90
C GLY A 329 -5.99 -4.95 -13.62
N SER A 330 -4.81 -5.04 -13.00
CA SER A 330 -3.63 -5.59 -13.65
C SER A 330 -2.74 -6.45 -12.75
N LEU A 331 -2.10 -7.44 -13.36
CA LEU A 331 -0.97 -8.17 -12.79
C LEU A 331 0.29 -7.76 -13.54
N PHE A 332 1.33 -7.38 -12.79
CA PHE A 332 2.63 -7.02 -13.35
C PHE A 332 3.68 -8.02 -12.86
N PHE A 333 4.40 -8.61 -13.80
CA PHE A 333 5.46 -9.59 -13.53
C PHE A 333 6.74 -9.14 -14.24
N GLU A 334 7.88 -9.22 -13.57
CA GLU A 334 9.19 -9.06 -14.21
C GLU A 334 9.90 -10.41 -14.41
N VAL A 335 10.70 -10.50 -15.49
CA VAL A 335 11.34 -11.73 -15.97
C VAL A 335 12.80 -11.40 -16.32
N GLY A 336 13.73 -11.83 -15.46
CA GLY A 336 15.17 -11.68 -15.64
C GLY A 336 15.88 -12.93 -16.18
N GLY A 337 15.19 -14.06 -16.25
CA GLY A 337 15.75 -15.32 -16.75
C GLY A 337 14.73 -16.45 -16.87
N GLY A 338 15.10 -17.54 -17.57
CA GLY A 338 14.25 -18.72 -17.77
C GLY A 338 14.31 -19.77 -16.65
N GLY A 339 15.16 -19.56 -15.64
CA GLY A 339 15.30 -20.47 -14.50
C GLY A 339 14.25 -20.21 -13.41
N ALA A 340 13.99 -21.23 -12.57
CA ALA A 340 13.16 -21.04 -11.38
C ALA A 340 13.75 -19.95 -10.49
N GLY A 341 12.89 -19.05 -9.99
CA GLY A 341 13.34 -17.89 -9.23
C GLY A 341 14.16 -16.90 -10.06
N MET A 342 13.93 -16.81 -11.38
CA MET A 342 14.45 -15.73 -12.24
C MET A 342 13.32 -14.88 -12.86
N PHE A 343 12.11 -15.04 -12.35
CA PHE A 343 10.93 -14.29 -12.73
C PHE A 343 9.99 -14.20 -11.53
N ASP A 344 9.09 -13.23 -11.56
CA ASP A 344 8.09 -13.03 -10.53
C ASP A 344 7.06 -14.17 -10.50
N GLN A 345 6.63 -14.55 -9.30
CA GLN A 345 5.60 -15.56 -9.09
C GLN A 345 4.51 -15.07 -8.15
N LEU A 346 3.25 -15.28 -8.55
CA LEU A 346 2.08 -15.13 -7.71
C LEU A 346 1.48 -16.51 -7.46
N PHE A 347 1.32 -16.86 -6.19
CA PHE A 347 0.71 -18.11 -5.76
C PHE A 347 -0.62 -17.83 -5.06
N VAL A 348 -1.70 -18.40 -5.58
CA VAL A 348 -3.05 -18.33 -5.00
C VAL A 348 -3.41 -19.72 -4.48
N THR A 349 -3.67 -19.85 -3.18
CA THR A 349 -4.02 -21.15 -2.57
C THR A 349 -5.49 -21.51 -2.78
N GLY A 350 -6.36 -20.51 -2.94
CA GLY A 350 -7.77 -20.66 -3.26
C GLY A 350 -8.08 -20.62 -4.75
N ASP A 351 -9.27 -20.14 -5.06
CA ASP A 351 -9.82 -20.00 -6.41
C ASP A 351 -9.38 -18.67 -7.06
N LEU A 352 -9.27 -18.68 -8.40
CA LEU A 352 -9.09 -17.49 -9.23
C LEU A 352 -10.38 -17.21 -10.00
N LEU A 353 -11.12 -16.21 -9.59
CA LEU A 353 -12.42 -15.84 -10.16
C LEU A 353 -12.29 -14.55 -10.96
N ALA A 354 -12.70 -14.54 -12.22
CA ALA A 354 -12.71 -13.32 -13.02
C ALA A 354 -14.10 -12.99 -13.54
N MET A 355 -14.56 -11.79 -13.20
CA MET A 355 -15.88 -11.28 -13.60
C MET A 355 -15.76 -10.18 -14.66
N GLN A 356 -14.58 -9.55 -14.78
CA GLN A 356 -14.28 -8.51 -15.76
C GLN A 356 -12.88 -8.73 -16.37
N GLY A 357 -12.43 -7.76 -17.17
CA GLY A 357 -11.15 -7.84 -17.87
C GLY A 357 -9.94 -7.83 -16.92
N LEU A 358 -8.97 -8.72 -17.17
CA LEU A 358 -7.69 -8.79 -16.48
C LEU A 358 -6.55 -8.42 -17.44
N SER A 359 -5.74 -7.43 -17.07
CA SER A 359 -4.50 -7.13 -17.80
C SER A 359 -3.31 -7.83 -17.16
N ILE A 360 -2.57 -8.61 -17.93
CA ILE A 360 -1.31 -9.22 -17.49
C ILE A 360 -0.18 -8.58 -18.28
N THR A 361 0.80 -8.02 -17.57
CA THR A 361 1.99 -7.42 -18.18
C THR A 361 3.23 -8.16 -17.73
N LEU A 362 4.01 -8.67 -18.69
CA LEU A 362 5.32 -9.27 -18.44
C LEU A 362 6.42 -8.32 -18.92
N SER A 363 7.32 -7.94 -18.02
CA SER A 363 8.45 -7.06 -18.31
C SER A 363 9.75 -7.87 -18.38
N LEU A 364 10.40 -7.90 -19.54
CA LEU A 364 11.74 -8.48 -19.67
C LEU A 364 12.77 -7.47 -19.16
N ILE A 365 13.49 -7.83 -18.09
CA ILE A 365 14.47 -6.96 -17.44
C ILE A 365 15.90 -7.41 -17.73
N ASP A 366 16.88 -6.55 -17.43
CA ASP A 366 18.33 -6.83 -17.56
C ASP A 366 18.79 -7.33 -18.95
N GLY A 367 18.03 -6.99 -19.99
CA GLY A 367 18.32 -7.42 -21.37
C GLY A 367 18.07 -8.90 -21.61
N PHE A 368 17.33 -9.57 -20.72
CA PHE A 368 16.97 -10.97 -20.91
C PHE A 368 16.12 -11.16 -22.18
N LEU A 369 16.57 -12.05 -23.04
CA LEU A 369 15.85 -12.48 -24.22
C LEU A 369 15.63 -14.00 -24.12
N PRO A 370 14.39 -14.47 -23.93
CA PRO A 370 14.12 -15.89 -23.80
C PRO A 370 14.53 -16.68 -25.04
N GLU A 371 14.98 -17.92 -24.83
CA GLU A 371 15.11 -18.88 -25.92
C GLU A 371 13.71 -19.37 -26.34
N ARG A 372 13.54 -19.72 -27.61
CA ARG A 372 12.28 -20.27 -28.11
C ARG A 372 11.92 -21.53 -27.33
N GLY A 373 10.68 -21.57 -26.83
CA GLY A 373 10.16 -22.66 -25.99
C GLY A 373 10.42 -22.47 -24.49
N THR A 374 11.05 -21.38 -24.07
CA THR A 374 11.13 -21.03 -22.64
C THR A 374 9.72 -20.82 -22.08
N VAL A 375 9.42 -21.47 -20.96
CA VAL A 375 8.13 -21.39 -20.27
C VAL A 375 8.32 -20.69 -18.93
N PHE A 376 7.45 -19.73 -18.63
CA PHE A 376 7.40 -18.99 -17.37
C PHE A 376 6.10 -19.32 -16.64
N ASP A 377 6.18 -19.93 -15.46
CA ASP A 377 5.01 -20.25 -14.61
C ASP A 377 4.86 -19.19 -13.53
N PHE A 378 4.32 -18.03 -13.93
CA PHE A 378 4.30 -16.81 -13.14
C PHE A 378 3.04 -16.66 -12.26
N LEU A 379 1.96 -17.38 -12.57
CA LEU A 379 0.74 -17.37 -11.77
C LEU A 379 0.27 -18.81 -11.58
N LYS A 380 0.32 -19.27 -10.33
CA LYS A 380 -0.10 -20.60 -9.92
C LYS A 380 -1.32 -20.52 -9.00
N VAL A 381 -2.34 -21.30 -9.32
CA VAL A 381 -3.61 -21.40 -8.61
C VAL A 381 -3.80 -22.84 -8.15
N SER A 382 -4.12 -23.04 -6.87
CA SER A 382 -4.35 -24.39 -6.32
C SER A 382 -5.83 -24.80 -6.37
N GLY A 383 -6.74 -23.84 -6.31
CA GLY A 383 -8.17 -24.03 -6.49
C GLY A 383 -8.62 -24.06 -7.96
N SER A 384 -9.86 -23.67 -8.19
CA SER A 384 -10.45 -23.51 -9.52
C SER A 384 -10.08 -22.18 -10.14
N ALA A 385 -10.04 -22.09 -11.47
CA ALA A 385 -9.73 -20.85 -12.17
C ALA A 385 -10.75 -20.61 -13.28
N SER A 386 -11.81 -19.86 -12.97
CA SER A 386 -12.95 -19.65 -13.88
C SER A 386 -12.62 -18.73 -15.05
N ILE A 387 -11.57 -17.90 -14.91
CA ILE A 387 -11.06 -17.03 -15.99
C ILE A 387 -10.69 -17.80 -17.27
N PHE A 388 -10.44 -19.11 -17.14
CA PHE A 388 -10.13 -19.98 -18.28
C PHE A 388 -11.33 -20.33 -19.15
N ASP A 389 -12.55 -20.15 -18.63
CA ASP A 389 -13.78 -20.36 -19.40
C ASP A 389 -14.13 -19.15 -20.28
N THR A 390 -13.50 -17.98 -20.03
CA THR A 390 -13.75 -16.70 -20.71
C THR A 390 -12.44 -16.00 -21.12
N PRO A 391 -11.61 -16.62 -21.98
CA PRO A 391 -10.28 -16.11 -22.33
C PRO A 391 -10.29 -14.72 -22.98
N GLU A 392 -11.41 -14.27 -23.53
CA GLU A 392 -11.59 -12.92 -24.07
C GLU A 392 -11.48 -11.82 -23.01
N LEU A 393 -11.60 -12.15 -21.72
CA LEU A 393 -11.41 -11.21 -20.62
C LEU A 393 -9.93 -10.99 -20.28
N ILE A 394 -9.01 -11.78 -20.83
CA ILE A 394 -7.58 -11.66 -20.53
C ILE A 394 -6.89 -10.91 -21.66
N SER A 395 -6.24 -9.80 -21.31
CA SER A 395 -5.28 -9.14 -22.19
C SER A 395 -3.87 -9.35 -21.66
N VAL A 396 -2.96 -9.86 -22.51
CA VAL A 396 -1.56 -10.03 -22.14
C VAL A 396 -0.69 -9.09 -22.98
N SER A 397 0.22 -8.38 -22.32
CA SER A 397 1.21 -7.54 -22.98
C SER A 397 2.61 -7.86 -22.50
N PHE A 398 3.59 -7.61 -23.36
CA PHE A 398 5.01 -7.83 -23.08
C PHE A 398 5.74 -6.50 -23.25
N LEU A 399 6.46 -6.09 -22.23
CA LEU A 399 7.36 -4.95 -22.30
C LEU A 399 8.77 -5.44 -22.67
N GLY A 400 9.36 -4.81 -23.69
CA GLY A 400 10.71 -5.11 -24.17
C GLY A 400 10.78 -5.88 -25.48
N ILE A 401 9.69 -6.49 -25.96
CA ILE A 401 9.63 -7.15 -27.27
C ILE A 401 8.26 -7.00 -27.96
N ASN A 402 8.14 -7.43 -29.21
CA ASN A 402 6.86 -7.47 -29.91
C ASN A 402 5.97 -8.56 -29.30
N GLY A 403 4.77 -8.20 -28.83
CA GLY A 403 3.84 -9.12 -28.14
C GLY A 403 3.41 -10.35 -28.97
N SER A 404 3.59 -10.35 -30.30
CA SER A 404 3.30 -11.51 -31.15
C SER A 404 4.26 -12.69 -30.97
N GLU A 405 5.37 -12.49 -30.26
CA GLU A 405 6.40 -13.51 -30.04
C GLU A 405 6.16 -14.38 -28.80
N PHE A 406 5.03 -14.20 -28.12
CA PHE A 406 4.63 -15.01 -26.98
C PHE A 406 3.27 -15.66 -27.18
N ALA A 407 3.17 -16.90 -26.71
CA ALA A 407 1.91 -17.61 -26.56
C ALA A 407 1.59 -17.76 -25.07
N LEU A 408 0.39 -17.36 -24.66
CA LEU A 408 -0.13 -17.66 -23.34
C LEU A 408 -0.61 -19.12 -23.33
N GLY A 409 -0.07 -19.90 -22.41
CA GLY A 409 -0.53 -21.24 -22.08
C GLY A 409 -1.39 -21.19 -20.82
N VAL A 410 -2.64 -21.64 -20.94
CA VAL A 410 -3.50 -21.91 -19.78
C VAL A 410 -3.27 -23.35 -19.36
N THR A 411 -3.00 -23.57 -18.08
CA THR A 411 -2.97 -24.90 -17.47
C THR A 411 -4.12 -25.01 -16.46
N ASN A 412 -4.43 -26.23 -16.02
CA ASN A 412 -5.46 -26.43 -14.98
C ASN A 412 -5.13 -25.70 -13.66
N ASN A 413 -3.86 -25.32 -13.45
CA ASN A 413 -3.37 -24.78 -12.18
C ASN A 413 -2.74 -23.39 -12.35
N GLY A 414 -3.03 -22.64 -13.42
CA GLY A 414 -2.46 -21.31 -13.61
C GLY A 414 -2.10 -20.91 -15.04
N PHE A 415 -1.41 -19.78 -15.16
CA PHE A 415 -0.93 -19.24 -16.42
C PHE A 415 0.56 -19.48 -16.62
N SER A 416 0.90 -19.80 -17.86
CA SER A 416 2.28 -19.88 -18.30
C SER A 416 2.50 -19.05 -19.56
N GLY A 417 3.63 -18.37 -19.66
CA GLY A 417 4.06 -17.68 -20.88
C GLY A 417 5.07 -18.55 -21.62
N THR A 418 4.84 -18.84 -22.90
CA THR A 418 5.83 -19.52 -23.75
C THR A 418 6.36 -18.57 -24.81
N TYR A 419 7.67 -18.34 -24.84
CA TYR A 419 8.28 -17.56 -25.91
C TYR A 419 8.29 -18.39 -27.21
N VAL A 420 7.57 -17.94 -28.24
CA VAL A 420 7.49 -18.63 -29.53
C VAL A 420 8.52 -18.12 -30.55
N GLY A 421 9.17 -16.99 -30.25
CA GLY A 421 10.13 -16.32 -31.11
C GLY A 421 9.47 -15.53 -32.24
N GLU A 422 10.27 -14.77 -32.98
CA GLU A 422 9.84 -14.28 -34.29
C GLU A 422 9.40 -15.48 -35.13
N ASN A 423 8.24 -15.36 -35.80
CA ASN A 423 7.87 -16.33 -36.83
C ASN A 423 9.08 -16.48 -37.73
N PRO A 424 9.67 -17.69 -37.86
CA PRO A 424 10.86 -17.85 -38.68
C PRO A 424 10.46 -17.34 -40.05
N VAL A 425 11.04 -16.21 -40.47
CA VAL A 425 10.87 -15.72 -41.83
C VAL A 425 11.27 -16.90 -42.68
N SER A 426 10.27 -17.53 -43.31
CA SER A 426 10.50 -18.73 -44.12
C SER A 426 11.65 -18.35 -45.04
N PRO A 427 12.80 -19.05 -45.00
CA PRO A 427 14.00 -18.58 -45.69
C PRO A 427 13.59 -18.25 -47.10
N VAL A 428 13.66 -16.97 -47.46
CA VAL A 428 13.19 -16.51 -48.76
C VAL A 428 14.00 -17.32 -49.76
N PRO A 429 13.37 -18.16 -50.61
CA PRO A 429 14.11 -18.96 -51.56
C PRO A 429 15.04 -18.02 -52.31
N LEU A 430 16.35 -18.30 -52.23
CA LEU A 430 17.34 -17.52 -52.99
C LEU A 430 16.79 -17.41 -54.40
N PRO A 431 16.64 -16.20 -54.96
CA PRO A 431 16.12 -16.06 -56.31
C PRO A 431 16.93 -16.99 -57.21
N SER A 432 16.25 -17.80 -58.03
CA SER A 432 16.89 -18.71 -58.97
C SER A 432 17.92 -18.00 -59.86
N GLY A 433 17.80 -16.68 -60.00
CA GLY A 433 18.78 -15.78 -60.60
C GLY A 433 20.19 -15.82 -59.99
N LEU A 434 20.36 -16.06 -58.68
CA LEU A 434 21.68 -16.09 -58.04
C LEU A 434 22.43 -17.39 -58.38
N LEU A 435 21.71 -18.52 -58.43
CA LEU A 435 22.21 -19.76 -59.01
C LEU A 435 22.55 -19.61 -60.49
N LEU A 436 21.70 -18.91 -61.26
CA LEU A 436 21.94 -18.59 -62.68
C LEU A 436 23.18 -17.68 -62.86
N LEU A 437 23.40 -16.72 -61.98
CA LEU A 437 24.54 -15.82 -62.01
C LEU A 437 25.84 -16.56 -61.65
N VAL A 438 25.83 -17.37 -60.60
CA VAL A 438 26.98 -18.19 -60.19
C VAL A 438 27.33 -19.22 -61.28
N THR A 439 26.33 -19.86 -61.87
CA THR A 439 26.55 -20.79 -62.99
C THR A 439 27.02 -20.06 -64.25
N ALA A 440 26.48 -18.88 -64.56
CA ALA A 440 26.94 -18.07 -65.69
C ALA A 440 28.40 -17.62 -65.52
N PHE A 441 28.79 -17.15 -64.34
CA PHE A 441 30.18 -16.79 -64.05
C PHE A 441 31.10 -18.01 -64.01
N GLY A 442 30.64 -19.14 -63.48
CA GLY A 442 31.38 -20.40 -63.50
C GLY A 442 31.66 -20.89 -64.93
N VAL A 443 30.64 -20.83 -65.80
CA VAL A 443 30.77 -21.17 -67.23
C VAL A 443 31.68 -20.18 -67.95
N MET A 444 31.54 -18.86 -67.72
CA MET A 444 32.43 -17.86 -68.29
C MET A 444 33.89 -18.02 -67.81
N GLY A 445 34.11 -18.41 -66.55
CA GLY A 445 35.42 -18.75 -66.02
C GLY A 445 36.05 -19.96 -66.72
N LEU A 446 35.28 -21.04 -66.90
CA LEU A 446 35.73 -22.22 -67.63
C LEU A 446 36.02 -21.94 -69.11
N LEU A 447 35.19 -21.11 -69.76
CA LEU A 447 35.38 -20.73 -71.16
C LEU A 447 36.58 -19.77 -71.35
N SER A 448 36.84 -18.88 -70.39
CA SER A 448 38.00 -17.97 -70.45
C SER A 448 39.33 -18.68 -70.15
N GLY A 449 39.34 -19.69 -69.28
CA GLY A 449 40.51 -20.52 -68.99
C GLY A 449 41.02 -21.33 -70.19
N ARG A 450 40.14 -21.69 -71.14
CA ARG A 450 40.51 -22.46 -72.34
C ARG A 450 41.29 -21.68 -73.41
N ARG A 451 41.36 -20.34 -73.32
CA ARG A 451 42.03 -19.51 -74.35
C ARG A 451 43.54 -19.36 -74.22
N LYS A 452 44.19 -19.96 -73.22
CA LYS A 452 45.65 -19.81 -73.01
C LYS A 452 46.53 -20.99 -73.46
N ALA A 453 45.99 -21.99 -74.15
CA ALA A 453 46.77 -23.14 -74.65
C ALA A 453 46.98 -23.09 -76.17
N THR A 454 47.49 -21.98 -76.71
CA THR A 454 48.07 -21.98 -78.07
C THR A 454 49.13 -20.88 -78.18
N VAL A 455 50.34 -21.14 -77.67
CA VAL A 455 51.54 -20.42 -78.09
C VAL A 455 52.74 -21.37 -78.18
N ALA A 456 53.28 -21.39 -79.40
CA ALA A 456 54.64 -21.70 -79.85
C ALA A 456 55.16 -23.16 -79.91
N VAL A 457 55.46 -23.50 -81.17
CA VAL A 457 56.53 -24.36 -81.72
C VAL A 457 57.83 -24.27 -80.94
#